data_AF-A0A7W4ELY1-F1
#
_entry.id   AF-A0A7W4ELY1-F1
#
_cell.length_a   1.000
_cell.length_b   1.000
_cell.length_c   1.000
_cell.angle_alpha   90.00
_cell.angle_beta   90.00
_cell.angle_gamma   90.00
#
_symmetry.space_group_name_H-M   'P 1'
#
loop_
_entity.id
_entity.type
_entity.pdbx_description
1 polymer ?
#
loop_
_entity_poly.entity_id
_entity_poly.type
_entity_poly.pdbx_seq_one_letter_code
_entity_poly.pdbx_strand_id
1 'polypeptide(L)'
;YKNAYQAAVDMDENNESKKIPLNTKVNLLIIAGSDDQMWNSASMGKSINDQRPQNTDLAIYGGAGHVFAGNGVLSTKSIRMNVGGTTDANTRAARESRKLMYDRLQAWHP
;
A
#
# COMPACT_ATOMS: atom_id res chain seq x y z
N TYR A 1 7.01 9.65 -9.60
CA TYR A 1 7.45 8.26 -9.83
C TYR A 1 6.30 7.38 -10.33
N LYS A 2 5.12 7.45 -9.70
CA LYS A 2 3.91 6.70 -10.08
C LYS A 2 3.66 6.53 -11.58
N ASN A 3 3.65 7.62 -12.35
CA ASN A 3 3.34 7.55 -13.78
C ASN A 3 4.38 6.76 -14.57
N ALA A 4 5.67 6.96 -14.28
CA ALA A 4 6.74 6.20 -14.93
C ALA A 4 6.71 4.72 -14.53
N TYR A 5 6.43 4.43 -13.26
CA TYR A 5 6.20 3.06 -12.79
C TYR A 5 5.02 2.40 -13.51
N GLN A 6 3.88 3.08 -13.60
CA GLN A 6 2.69 2.54 -14.24
C GLN A 6 2.93 2.31 -15.74
N ALA A 7 3.57 3.26 -16.43
CA ALA A 7 3.93 3.08 -17.83
C ALA A 7 4.85 1.85 -18.03
N ALA A 8 5.81 1.62 -17.13
CA ALA A 8 6.66 0.44 -17.20
C ALA A 8 5.90 -0.87 -16.99
N VAL A 9 4.89 -0.88 -16.10
CA VAL A 9 3.99 -2.03 -15.91
C VAL A 9 3.12 -2.26 -17.16
N ASP A 10 2.55 -1.20 -17.72
CA ASP A 10 1.64 -1.27 -18.86
C ASP A 10 2.35 -1.72 -20.16
N MET A 11 3.62 -1.34 -20.33
CA MET A 11 4.45 -1.74 -21.48
C MET A 11 4.97 -3.18 -21.38
N ASP A 12 4.88 -3.81 -20.21
CA ASP A 12 5.42 -5.14 -19.97
C ASP A 12 4.37 -6.22 -20.25
N GLU A 13 4.44 -6.80 -21.45
CA GLU A 13 3.56 -7.89 -21.90
C GLU A 13 3.63 -9.12 -20.98
N ASN A 14 4.73 -9.30 -20.25
CA ASN A 14 4.96 -10.42 -19.35
C ASN A 14 4.75 -10.06 -17.87
N ASN A 15 4.08 -8.94 -17.56
CA ASN A 15 3.95 -8.46 -16.17
C ASN A 15 3.32 -9.49 -15.23
N GLU A 16 2.39 -10.33 -15.71
CA GLU A 16 1.74 -11.37 -14.92
C GLU A 16 2.75 -12.40 -14.39
N SER A 17 3.73 -12.79 -15.21
CA SER A 17 4.78 -13.73 -14.81
C SER A 17 5.71 -13.18 -13.72
N LYS A 18 5.73 -11.86 -13.52
CA LYS A 18 6.56 -11.15 -12.54
C LYS A 18 5.82 -10.91 -11.22
N LYS A 19 4.54 -11.27 -11.12
CA LYS A 19 3.77 -11.19 -9.87
C LYS A 19 4.21 -12.29 -8.91
N ILE A 20 4.16 -11.95 -7.62
CA ILE A 20 4.39 -12.93 -6.56
C ILE A 20 3.19 -13.90 -6.53
N PRO A 21 3.41 -15.22 -6.61
CA PRO A 21 2.32 -16.20 -6.50
C PRO A 21 1.61 -16.11 -5.14
N LEU A 22 0.28 -16.16 -5.13
CA LEU A 22 -0.54 -16.04 -3.92
C LEU A 22 -0.91 -17.40 -3.27
N ASN A 23 -0.16 -18.45 -3.57
CA ASN A 23 -0.41 -19.83 -3.12
C ASN A 23 0.05 -20.11 -1.68
N THR A 24 -0.20 -19.17 -0.78
CA THR A 24 0.21 -19.22 0.63
C THR A 24 -0.97 -19.45 1.57
N LYS A 25 -0.73 -20.17 2.69
CA LYS A 25 -1.71 -20.48 3.74
C LYS A 25 -1.60 -19.54 4.97
N VAL A 26 -1.21 -18.28 4.76
CA VAL A 26 -1.06 -17.28 5.84
C VAL A 26 -2.28 -16.36 5.94
N ASN A 27 -2.44 -15.68 7.07
CA ASN A 27 -3.29 -14.50 7.14
C ASN A 27 -2.54 -13.30 6.55
N LEU A 28 -3.16 -12.54 5.65
CA LEU A 28 -2.57 -11.40 4.97
C LEU A 28 -3.30 -10.12 5.36
N LEU A 29 -2.58 -9.13 5.88
CA LEU A 29 -3.09 -7.77 6.06
C LEU A 29 -2.37 -6.84 5.07
N ILE A 30 -3.14 -6.22 4.17
CA ILE A 30 -2.65 -5.24 3.21
C ILE A 30 -3.12 -3.86 3.64
N ILE A 31 -2.17 -2.93 3.79
CA ILE A 31 -2.42 -1.54 4.14
C ILE A 31 -1.88 -0.67 3.00
N ALA A 32 -2.72 0.19 2.43
CA ALA A 32 -2.33 1.06 1.32
C ALA A 32 -2.91 2.47 1.45
N GLY A 33 -2.17 3.46 0.96
CA GLY A 33 -2.67 4.82 0.74
C GLY A 33 -3.28 4.95 -0.65
N SER A 34 -4.43 5.62 -0.76
CA SER A 34 -5.06 5.85 -2.07
C SER A 34 -4.32 6.89 -2.93
N ASP A 35 -3.52 7.75 -2.30
CA ASP A 35 -2.74 8.81 -2.93
C ASP A 35 -1.24 8.48 -2.96
N ASP A 36 -0.86 7.20 -2.98
CA ASP A 36 0.54 6.80 -3.18
C ASP A 36 1.08 7.36 -4.52
N GLN A 37 2.16 8.16 -4.44
CA GLN A 37 2.83 8.81 -5.59
C GLN A 37 4.10 8.09 -6.07
N MET A 38 4.42 6.95 -5.45
CA MET A 38 5.53 6.07 -5.82
C MET A 38 5.07 4.96 -6.76
N TRP A 39 4.05 4.20 -6.37
CA TRP A 39 3.41 3.16 -7.19
C TRP A 39 1.94 2.96 -6.79
N ASN A 40 1.19 2.21 -7.60
CA ASN A 40 -0.25 2.01 -7.40
C ASN A 40 -0.58 0.98 -6.30
N SER A 41 -0.19 1.27 -5.05
CA SER A 41 -0.39 0.40 -3.88
C SER A 41 -1.86 0.00 -3.68
N ALA A 42 -2.79 0.94 -3.78
CA ALA A 42 -4.22 0.68 -3.59
C ALA A 42 -4.80 -0.26 -4.66
N SER A 43 -4.40 -0.09 -5.93
CA SER A 43 -4.86 -0.96 -7.02
C SER A 43 -4.30 -2.37 -6.89
N MET A 44 -3.00 -2.49 -6.55
CA MET A 44 -2.39 -3.80 -6.32
C MET A 44 -3.00 -4.51 -5.11
N GLY A 45 -3.26 -3.77 -4.02
CA GLY A 45 -3.92 -4.33 -2.84
C GLY A 45 -5.31 -4.90 -3.16
N LYS A 46 -6.11 -4.17 -3.95
CA LYS A 46 -7.40 -4.69 -4.47
C LYS A 46 -7.21 -5.95 -5.31
N SER A 47 -6.28 -5.92 -6.27
CA SER A 47 -6.00 -7.07 -7.14
C SER A 47 -5.62 -8.33 -6.35
N ILE A 48 -4.79 -8.21 -5.30
CA ILE A 48 -4.42 -9.33 -4.43
C ILE A 48 -5.65 -9.84 -3.66
N ASN A 49 -6.44 -8.93 -3.09
CA ASN A 49 -7.63 -9.28 -2.34
C ASN A 49 -8.71 -9.96 -3.22
N ASP A 50 -8.87 -9.52 -4.46
CA ASP A 50 -9.82 -10.10 -5.41
C ASP A 50 -9.39 -11.51 -5.84
N GLN A 51 -8.09 -11.73 -6.04
CA GLN A 51 -7.53 -13.04 -6.39
C GLN A 51 -7.51 -14.03 -5.22
N ARG A 52 -7.37 -13.53 -3.99
CA ARG A 52 -7.29 -14.34 -2.77
C ARG A 52 -8.06 -13.65 -1.63
N PRO A 53 -9.40 -13.68 -1.65
CA PRO A 53 -10.20 -12.99 -0.62
C PRO A 53 -10.18 -13.72 0.73
N GLN A 54 -9.94 -15.03 0.73
CA GLN A 54 -9.86 -15.80 1.97
C GLN A 54 -8.57 -15.49 2.72
N ASN A 55 -8.69 -15.18 4.01
CA ASN A 55 -7.57 -14.83 4.89
C ASN A 55 -6.74 -13.65 4.34
N THR A 56 -7.40 -12.70 3.67
CA THR A 56 -6.82 -11.44 3.23
C THR A 56 -7.71 -10.30 3.69
N ASP A 57 -7.14 -9.41 4.50
CA ASP A 57 -7.76 -8.14 4.87
C ASP A 57 -7.07 -7.01 4.10
N LEU A 58 -7.88 -6.10 3.55
CA LEU A 58 -7.40 -4.94 2.81
C LEU A 58 -7.95 -3.65 3.44
N ALA A 59 -7.04 -2.76 3.85
CA ALA A 59 -7.35 -1.42 4.32
C ALA A 59 -6.73 -0.38 3.40
N ILE A 60 -7.58 0.41 2.74
CA ILE A 60 -7.16 1.54 1.89
C ILE A 60 -7.52 2.84 2.59
N TYR A 61 -6.51 3.63 2.92
CA TYR A 61 -6.69 4.93 3.58
C TYR A 61 -6.80 6.03 2.53
N GLY A 62 -8.00 6.62 2.45
CA GLY A 62 -8.31 7.72 1.55
C GLY A 62 -7.44 8.95 1.82
N GLY A 63 -6.78 9.44 0.76
CA GLY A 63 -5.91 10.61 0.78
C GLY A 63 -4.55 10.39 1.43
N ALA A 64 -4.23 9.17 1.87
CA ALA A 64 -2.91 8.86 2.42
C ALA A 64 -1.94 8.48 1.29
N GLY A 65 -0.66 8.83 1.45
CA GLY A 65 0.39 8.57 0.48
C GLY A 65 1.11 7.25 0.68
N HIS A 66 2.31 7.18 0.12
CA HIS A 66 3.22 6.04 0.27
C HIS A 66 3.76 5.90 1.70
N VAL A 67 4.06 7.04 2.33
CA VAL A 67 4.51 7.12 3.72
C VAL A 67 3.41 7.80 4.52
N PHE A 68 2.87 7.12 5.53
CA PHE A 68 1.85 7.68 6.42
C PHE A 68 2.47 8.63 7.45
N ALA A 69 3.24 9.61 7.00
CA ALA A 69 3.80 10.66 7.83
C ALA A 69 3.97 11.96 7.05
N GLY A 70 3.87 13.08 7.75
CA GLY A 70 4.07 14.40 7.17
C GLY A 70 3.08 14.73 6.05
N ASN A 71 3.45 15.74 5.25
CA ASN A 71 2.60 16.35 4.23
C ASN A 71 2.75 15.71 2.83
N GLY A 72 3.24 14.47 2.75
CA GLY A 72 3.44 13.78 1.48
C GLY A 72 4.69 14.17 0.71
N VAL A 73 5.60 14.94 1.31
CA VAL A 73 6.94 15.18 0.74
C VAL A 73 8.00 14.56 1.64
N LEU A 74 8.74 13.59 1.10
CA LEU A 74 9.94 13.06 1.74
C LEU A 74 11.13 13.95 1.36
N SER A 75 11.75 14.58 2.36
CA SER A 75 12.92 15.44 2.17
C SER A 75 14.06 14.99 3.07
N THR A 76 15.18 14.61 2.46
CA THR A 76 16.47 14.37 3.11
C THR A 76 17.51 15.36 2.57
N LYS A 77 18.77 15.28 3.02
CA LYS A 77 19.84 16.17 2.53
C LYS A 77 20.08 16.08 1.02
N SER A 78 19.78 14.93 0.40
CA SER A 78 20.09 14.67 -1.02
C SER A 78 18.87 14.33 -1.86
N ILE A 79 17.69 14.16 -1.24
CA ILE A 79 16.50 13.66 -1.91
C ILE A 79 15.31 14.52 -1.51
N ARG A 80 14.53 14.95 -2.50
CA ARG A 80 13.20 15.54 -2.29
C ARG A 80 12.22 14.88 -3.23
N MET A 81 11.25 14.15 -2.68
CA MET A 81 10.28 13.38 -3.47
C MET A 81 8.87 13.61 -2.96
N ASN A 82 7.94 13.77 -3.90
CA ASN A 82 6.53 13.66 -3.60
C ASN A 82 6.17 12.17 -3.45
N VAL A 83 5.78 11.79 -2.24
CA VAL A 83 5.35 10.44 -1.87
C VAL A 83 3.84 10.36 -1.63
N GLY A 84 3.14 11.51 -1.67
CA GLY A 84 1.69 11.60 -1.65
C GLY A 84 1.06 11.80 -0.27
N GLY A 85 -0.22 12.18 -0.31
CA GLY A 85 -1.06 12.41 0.85
C GLY A 85 -0.87 13.76 1.53
N THR A 86 -1.77 14.06 2.47
CA THR A 86 -1.75 15.27 3.29
C THR A 86 -1.36 14.96 4.73
N THR A 87 -0.98 15.97 5.51
CA THR A 87 -0.65 15.79 6.94
C THR A 87 -1.78 15.09 7.69
N ASP A 88 -3.02 15.50 7.49
CA ASP A 88 -4.19 14.93 8.19
C ASP A 88 -4.44 13.49 7.77
N ALA A 89 -4.45 13.22 6.46
CA ALA A 89 -4.73 11.89 5.94
C ALA A 89 -3.64 10.89 6.32
N ASN A 90 -2.37 11.29 6.22
CA ASN A 90 -1.23 10.47 6.61
C ASN A 90 -1.22 10.20 8.12
N THR A 91 -1.49 11.21 8.95
CA THR A 91 -1.56 11.05 10.41
C THR A 91 -2.70 10.10 10.82
N ARG A 92 -3.87 10.26 10.21
CA ARG A 92 -5.00 9.36 10.40
C ARG A 92 -4.63 7.92 10.02
N ALA A 93 -4.09 7.75 8.80
CA ALA A 93 -3.71 6.45 8.28
C ALA A 93 -2.68 5.76 9.18
N ALA A 94 -1.65 6.46 9.67
CA ALA A 94 -0.66 5.87 10.59
C ALA A 94 -1.26 5.40 11.91
N ARG A 95 -2.17 6.18 12.51
CA ARG A 95 -2.82 5.81 13.76
C ARG A 95 -3.72 4.60 13.58
N GLU A 96 -4.58 4.64 12.58
CA GLU A 96 -5.60 3.62 12.34
C GLU A 96 -4.98 2.32 11.81
N SER A 97 -3.99 2.41 10.91
CA SER A 97 -3.33 1.22 10.37
C SER A 97 -2.51 0.49 11.43
N ARG A 98 -1.85 1.24 12.33
CA ARG A 98 -1.13 0.65 13.47
C ARG A 98 -2.09 -0.08 14.39
N LYS A 99 -3.23 0.54 14.72
CA LYS A 99 -4.26 -0.13 15.53
C LYS A 99 -4.76 -1.41 14.85
N LEU A 100 -5.13 -1.33 13.57
CA LEU A 100 -5.61 -2.48 12.81
C LEU A 100 -4.58 -3.61 12.78
N MET A 101 -3.30 -3.28 12.57
CA MET A 101 -2.22 -4.25 12.60
C MET A 101 -2.13 -4.98 13.94
N TYR A 102 -2.16 -4.26 15.06
CA TYR A 102 -2.14 -4.89 16.38
C TYR A 102 -3.39 -5.74 16.65
N ASP A 103 -4.57 -5.23 16.29
CA ASP A 103 -5.83 -5.97 16.45
C ASP A 103 -5.80 -7.30 15.65
N ARG A 104 -5.20 -7.30 14.45
CA ARG A 104 -5.02 -8.52 13.64
C ARG A 104 -3.96 -9.46 14.17
N LEU A 105 -2.82 -8.94 14.62
CA LEU A 105 -1.78 -9.77 15.23
C LEU A 105 -2.33 -10.48 16.47
N GLN A 106 -3.08 -9.79 17.34
CA GLN A 106 -3.72 -10.39 18.51
C GLN A 106 -4.75 -11.46 18.12
N ALA A 107 -5.57 -11.20 17.09
CA ALA A 107 -6.58 -12.16 16.64
C ALA A 107 -5.98 -13.42 15.98
N TRP A 108 -4.85 -13.28 15.28
CA TRP A 108 -4.21 -14.38 14.55
C TRP A 108 -3.18 -15.14 15.39
N HIS A 109 -2.64 -14.50 16.43
CA HIS A 109 -1.66 -15.06 17.34
C HIS A 109 -2.04 -14.74 18.80
N PRO A 110 -3.09 -15.39 19.33
CA PRO A 110 -3.56 -15.18 20.69
C PRO A 110 -2.57 -15.63 21.77
#